data_AF-A0A511Y4P6-F1
#
_entry.id   AF-A0A511Y4P6-F1
#
_cell.length_a   1.000
_cell.length_b   1.000
_cell.length_c   1.000
_cell.angle_alpha   90.00
_cell.angle_beta   90.00
_cell.angle_gamma   90.00
#
_symmetry.space_group_name_H-M   'P 1'
#
loop_
_entity.id
_entity.type
_entity.pdbx_description
1 polymer ?
#
loop_
_entity_poly.entity_id
_entity_poly.type
_entity_poly.pdbx_seq_one_letter_code
_entity_poly.pdbx_strand_id
1 'polypeptide(L)'
;MNIKKIFSPYYILIFFIIFILIFISVNYLGEKFIPLDDKYVYTRSVQLYNIVCFFPGTFIFFVISILNFSTNKKLENKKNMRVSLIPICLIGLLYLYIFFMLFYAVFIRDIGGD
;
A
#
# COMPACT_ATOMS: atom_id res chain seq x y z
N MET A 1 -20.90 -10.81 -14.70
CA MET A 1 -20.01 -11.06 -13.55
C MET A 1 -20.67 -10.49 -12.29
N ASN A 2 -20.87 -11.27 -11.23
CA ASN A 2 -21.62 -10.82 -10.06
C ASN A 2 -20.73 -9.90 -9.19
N ILE A 3 -21.05 -8.60 -9.16
CA ILE A 3 -20.22 -7.55 -8.52
C ILE A 3 -19.92 -7.90 -7.05
N LYS A 4 -20.88 -8.51 -6.35
CA LYS A 4 -20.69 -8.98 -4.96
C LYS A 4 -19.53 -9.98 -4.79
N LYS A 5 -19.20 -10.74 -5.84
CA LYS A 5 -18.12 -11.73 -5.82
C LYS A 5 -16.74 -11.06 -5.90
N ILE A 6 -16.63 -9.93 -6.61
CA ILE A 6 -15.38 -9.15 -6.76
C ILE A 6 -15.00 -8.50 -5.41
N PHE A 7 -15.99 -8.05 -4.65
CA PHE A 7 -15.79 -7.45 -3.32
C PHE A 7 -15.58 -8.47 -2.20
N SER A 8 -15.50 -9.78 -2.50
CA SER A 8 -15.20 -10.77 -1.47
C SER A 8 -13.79 -10.55 -0.89
N PRO A 9 -13.59 -10.72 0.43
CA PRO A 9 -12.32 -10.50 1.11
C PRO A 9 -11.12 -11.20 0.47
N TYR A 10 -11.32 -12.40 -0.10
CA TYR A 10 -10.25 -13.15 -0.77
C TYR A 10 -9.79 -12.49 -2.06
N TYR A 11 -10.72 -11.99 -2.88
CA TYR A 11 -10.35 -11.29 -4.12
C TYR A 11 -9.68 -9.96 -3.81
N ILE A 12 -10.17 -9.24 -2.80
CA ILE A 12 -9.52 -8.01 -2.34
C ILE A 12 -8.09 -8.30 -1.87
N LEU A 13 -7.86 -9.38 -1.13
CA LEU A 13 -6.51 -9.80 -0.73
C LEU A 13 -5.63 -10.15 -1.94
N ILE A 14 -6.15 -10.89 -2.92
CA ILE A 14 -5.40 -11.24 -4.14
C ILE A 14 -5.02 -9.96 -4.91
N PHE A 15 -5.97 -9.05 -5.13
CA PHE A 15 -5.69 -7.79 -5.80
C PHE A 15 -4.69 -6.92 -5.03
N PHE A 16 -4.78 -6.92 -3.70
CA PHE A 16 -3.81 -6.23 -2.86
C PHE A 16 -2.40 -6.83 -3.02
N ILE A 17 -2.26 -8.15 -3.03
CA ILE A 17 -0.96 -8.82 -3.26
C ILE A 17 -0.40 -8.45 -4.64
N ILE A 18 -1.21 -8.52 -5.70
CA ILE A 18 -0.79 -8.13 -7.05
C ILE A 18 -0.35 -6.66 -7.07
N PHE A 19 -1.10 -5.78 -6.42
CA PHE A 19 -0.78 -4.37 -6.31
C PHE A 19 0.57 -4.13 -5.61
N ILE A 20 0.86 -4.85 -4.53
CA ILE A 20 2.17 -4.78 -3.84
C ILE A 20 3.29 -5.33 -4.74
N LEU A 21 3.07 -6.40 -5.49
CA LEU A 21 4.07 -6.93 -6.43
C LEU A 21 4.39 -5.93 -7.55
N ILE A 22 3.39 -5.22 -8.06
CA ILE A 22 3.59 -4.14 -9.04
C ILE A 22 4.40 -3.01 -8.40
N PHE A 23 4.06 -2.59 -7.18
CA PHE A 23 4.83 -1.58 -6.44
C PHE A 23 6.30 -1.97 -6.29
N ILE A 24 6.58 -3.22 -5.88
CA ILE A 24 7.95 -3.73 -5.73
C ILE A 24 8.68 -3.71 -7.07
N SER A 25 8.01 -4.14 -8.14
CA SER A 25 8.59 -4.17 -9.49
C SER A 25 8.95 -2.77 -9.98
N VAL A 26 8.04 -1.80 -9.81
CA VAL A 26 8.25 -0.41 -10.23
C VAL A 26 9.30 0.30 -9.38
N ASN A 27 9.37 0.05 -8.07
CA ASN A 27 10.26 0.79 -7.19
C ASN A 27 11.66 0.19 -7.05
N TYR A 28 11.77 -1.14 -7.02
CA TYR A 28 13.03 -1.82 -6.69
C TYR A 28 13.65 -2.56 -7.87
N LEU A 29 12.85 -3.12 -8.76
CA LEU A 29 13.38 -3.86 -9.91
C LEU A 29 13.75 -2.93 -11.06
N GLY A 30 12.94 -1.90 -11.32
CA GLY A 30 13.18 -0.95 -12.43
C GLY A 30 14.56 -0.28 -12.40
N GLU A 31 15.07 0.09 -11.22
CA GLU A 31 16.38 0.75 -11.09
C GLU A 31 17.53 -0.15 -11.55
N LYS A 32 17.37 -1.48 -11.43
CA LYS A 32 18.40 -2.46 -11.79
C LYS A 32 18.51 -2.69 -13.30
N PHE A 33 17.46 -2.40 -14.06
CA PHE A 33 17.38 -2.71 -15.49
C PHE A 33 17.47 -1.47 -16.40
N ILE A 34 17.49 -0.26 -15.85
CA ILE A 34 17.49 0.99 -16.62
C ILE A 34 18.91 1.57 -16.67
N PRO A 35 19.43 1.93 -17.86
CA PRO A 35 20.74 2.54 -18.02
C PRO A 35 20.83 3.90 -17.32
N LEU A 36 22.06 4.26 -16.89
CA LEU A 36 22.35 5.44 -16.05
C LEU A 36 21.85 6.78 -16.65
N ASP A 37 21.83 6.92 -17.98
CA ASP A 37 21.40 8.15 -18.66
C ASP A 37 19.89 8.44 -18.51
N ASP A 38 19.08 7.39 -18.32
CA ASP A 38 17.63 7.51 -18.12
C ASP A 38 17.23 7.55 -16.64
N LYS A 39 18.21 7.55 -15.72
CA LYS A 39 17.96 7.48 -14.28
C LYS A 39 17.08 8.62 -13.78
N TYR A 40 17.28 9.84 -14.27
CA TYR A 40 16.50 11.01 -13.89
C TYR A 40 15.02 10.86 -14.27
N VAL A 41 14.74 10.41 -15.50
CA VAL A 41 13.37 10.21 -16.02
C VAL A 41 12.68 9.08 -15.25
N TYR A 42 13.42 8.00 -14.96
CA TYR A 42 12.92 6.90 -14.15
C TYR A 42 12.58 7.34 -12.72
N THR A 43 13.48 8.02 -12.01
CA THR A 43 13.24 8.49 -10.64
C THR A 43 12.00 9.37 -10.56
N ARG A 44 11.83 10.29 -11.52
CA ARG A 44 10.62 11.14 -11.59
C ARG A 44 9.35 10.33 -11.84
N SER A 45 9.42 9.32 -12.71
CA SER A 45 8.28 8.44 -13.02
C SER A 45 7.88 7.59 -11.82
N VAL A 46 8.85 7.05 -11.07
CA VAL A 46 8.61 6.28 -9.84
C VAL A 46 7.99 7.15 -8.75
N GLN A 47 8.49 8.37 -8.56
CA GLN A 47 7.90 9.32 -7.60
C GLN A 47 6.45 9.64 -7.96
N LEU A 48 6.17 9.88 -9.25
CA LEU A 48 4.83 10.17 -9.72
C LEU A 48 3.90 8.96 -9.54
N TYR A 49 4.37 7.75 -9.87
CA TYR A 49 3.64 6.50 -9.60
C TYR A 49 3.34 6.34 -8.11
N ASN A 50 4.29 6.62 -7.23
CA ASN A 50 4.07 6.49 -5.79
C ASN A 50 3.00 7.47 -5.28
N ILE A 51 3.06 8.72 -5.72
CA ILE A 51 2.11 9.77 -5.30
C ILE A 51 0.71 9.53 -5.90
N VAL A 52 0.62 9.20 -7.18
CA VAL A 52 -0.65 9.19 -7.92
C VAL A 52 -1.31 7.81 -7.92
N CYS A 53 -0.52 6.74 -7.87
CA CYS A 53 -1.05 5.36 -7.92
C CYS A 53 -0.92 4.66 -6.57
N PHE A 54 0.27 4.64 -5.97
CA PHE A 54 0.51 3.83 -4.79
C PHE A 54 -0.27 4.33 -3.56
N PHE A 55 -0.12 5.61 -3.18
CA PHE A 55 -0.81 6.16 -2.01
C PHE A 55 -2.33 6.12 -2.15
N PRO A 56 -2.95 6.62 -3.24
CA PRO A 56 -4.39 6.51 -3.44
C PRO A 56 -4.86 5.05 -3.49
N GLY A 57 -4.08 4.17 -4.13
CA GLY A 57 -4.39 2.74 -4.21
C GLY A 57 -4.41 2.07 -2.82
N THR A 58 -3.40 2.29 -1.99
CA THR A 58 -3.38 1.77 -0.60
C THR A 58 -4.56 2.30 0.20
N PHE A 59 -4.93 3.58 0.04
CA PHE A 59 -6.11 4.15 0.71
C PHE A 59 -7.42 3.46 0.28
N ILE A 60 -7.60 3.21 -1.01
CA ILE A 60 -8.77 2.47 -1.53
C ILE A 60 -8.83 1.05 -0.94
N PHE A 61 -7.71 0.32 -0.97
CA PHE A 61 -7.64 -1.02 -0.39
C PHE A 61 -7.93 -1.03 1.11
N PHE A 62 -7.47 -0.01 1.84
CA PHE A 62 -7.76 0.15 3.26
C PHE A 62 -9.25 0.33 3.52
N VAL A 63 -9.91 1.27 2.83
CA VAL A 63 -11.35 1.53 2.96
C VAL A 63 -12.17 0.29 2.64
N ILE A 64 -11.89 -0.37 1.51
CA ILE A 64 -12.62 -1.60 1.12
C ILE A 64 -12.43 -2.71 2.16
N SER A 65 -11.22 -2.84 2.71
CA SER A 65 -10.93 -3.86 3.72
C SER A 65 -11.65 -3.58 5.03
N ILE A 66 -11.75 -2.32 5.46
CA ILE A 66 -12.55 -1.93 6.64
C ILE A 66 -14.03 -2.21 6.42
N LEU A 67 -14.56 -1.89 5.24
CA LEU A 67 -15.97 -2.18 4.90
C LEU A 67 -16.24 -3.68 4.93
N ASN A 68 -15.34 -4.48 4.36
CA ASN A 68 -15.41 -5.92 4.41
C ASN A 68 -15.30 -6.46 5.84
N PHE A 69 -14.38 -5.96 6.65
CA PHE A 69 -14.26 -6.34 8.05
C PHE A 69 -15.55 -6.04 8.83
N SER A 70 -16.06 -4.82 8.69
CA SER A 70 -17.30 -4.36 9.33
C SER A 70 -18.50 -5.23 8.94
N THR A 71 -18.62 -5.56 7.66
CA THR A 71 -19.70 -6.41 7.14
C THR A 71 -19.58 -7.84 7.68
N ASN A 72 -18.39 -8.44 7.63
CA ASN A 72 -18.19 -9.80 8.10
C ASN A 72 -18.27 -9.92 9.63
N LYS A 73 -18.01 -8.84 10.38
CA LYS A 73 -18.26 -8.76 11.83
C LYS A 73 -19.74 -8.85 12.15
N LYS A 74 -20.60 -8.15 11.40
CA LYS A 74 -22.06 -8.24 11.55
C LYS A 74 -22.63 -9.62 11.22
N LEU A 75 -21.97 -10.35 10.31
CA LEU A 75 -22.35 -11.69 9.86
C LEU A 75 -21.67 -12.83 10.65
N GLU A 76 -20.92 -12.50 11.72
CA GLU A 76 -20.14 -13.46 12.53
C GLU A 76 -19.16 -14.35 11.74
N ASN A 77 -18.76 -13.93 10.53
CA ASN A 77 -17.87 -14.70 9.68
C ASN A 77 -16.39 -14.45 10.05
N LYS A 78 -15.93 -15.15 11.09
CA LYS A 78 -14.56 -15.02 11.62
C LYS A 78 -13.47 -15.25 10.59
N LYS A 79 -13.68 -16.15 9.62
CA LYS A 79 -12.69 -16.46 8.57
C LYS A 79 -12.47 -15.25 7.66
N ASN A 80 -13.55 -14.67 7.17
CA ASN A 80 -13.50 -13.51 6.29
C ASN A 80 -13.06 -12.22 7.00
N MET A 81 -13.38 -12.09 8.29
CA MET A 81 -12.85 -11.01 9.13
C MET A 81 -11.31 -11.06 9.17
N ARG A 82 -10.73 -12.23 9.44
CA ARG A 82 -9.26 -12.39 9.48
C ARG A 82 -8.61 -12.05 8.14
N VAL A 83 -9.20 -12.49 7.02
CA VAL A 83 -8.71 -12.17 5.68
C VAL A 83 -8.73 -10.65 5.43
N SER A 84 -9.79 -9.97 5.86
CA SER A 84 -9.91 -8.51 5.72
C SER A 84 -8.92 -7.73 6.60
N LEU A 85 -8.48 -8.31 7.73
CA LEU A 85 -7.50 -7.68 8.61
C LEU A 85 -6.10 -7.61 8.00
N ILE A 86 -5.71 -8.56 7.15
CA ILE A 86 -4.37 -8.61 6.55
C ILE A 86 -3.99 -7.29 5.85
N PRO A 87 -4.76 -6.82 4.83
CA PRO A 87 -4.46 -5.54 4.18
C PRO A 87 -4.56 -4.36 5.15
N ILE A 88 -5.53 -4.36 6.09
CA ILE A 88 -5.67 -3.29 7.10
C ILE A 88 -4.37 -3.15 7.92
N CYS A 89 -3.87 -4.25 8.48
CA CYS A 89 -2.68 -4.24 9.31
C CYS A 89 -1.43 -3.84 8.51
N LEU A 90 -1.24 -4.40 7.31
CA LEU A 90 -0.07 -4.08 6.48
C LEU A 90 -0.06 -2.61 6.06
N ILE A 91 -1.20 -2.07 5.66
CA ILE A 91 -1.33 -0.66 5.30
C ILE A 91 -1.13 0.22 6.55
N GLY A 92 -1.71 -0.16 7.69
CA GLY A 92 -1.52 0.56 8.96
C GLY A 92 -0.04 0.63 9.38
N LEU A 93 0.69 -0.48 9.27
CA LEU A 93 2.13 -0.53 9.54
C LEU A 93 2.93 0.36 8.59
N LEU A 94 2.57 0.39 7.29
CA LEU A 94 3.21 1.26 6.30
C LEU A 94 3.05 2.74 6.67
N TYR A 95 1.83 3.19 6.97
CA TYR A 95 1.59 4.59 7.34
C TYR A 95 2.24 4.96 8.67
N LEU A 96 2.28 4.03 9.62
CA LEU A 96 3.00 4.23 10.88
C LEU A 96 4.50 4.40 10.65
N TYR A 97 5.10 3.58 9.78
CA TYR A 97 6.50 3.71 9.39
C TYR A 97 6.78 5.07 8.73
N ILE A 98 5.95 5.48 7.77
CA ILE A 98 6.09 6.78 7.09
C ILE A 98 5.98 7.93 8.11
N PHE A 99 5.02 7.85 9.03
CA PHE A 99 4.86 8.84 10.07
C PHE A 99 6.10 8.95 10.95
N PHE A 100 6.68 7.84 11.42
CA PHE A 100 7.91 7.86 12.19
C PHE A 100 9.11 8.41 11.40
N MET A 101 9.22 8.07 10.11
CA MET A 101 10.28 8.60 9.24
C MET A 101 10.16 10.11 9.04
N LEU A 102 8.94 10.61 8.81
CA LEU A 102 8.69 12.05 8.69
C LEU A 102 8.96 12.77 10.03
N PHE A 103 8.52 12.18 11.15
CA PHE A 103 8.79 12.71 12.47
C PHE A 103 10.30 12.78 12.75
N TYR A 104 11.05 11.73 12.43
CA TYR A 104 12.51 11.72 12.54
C TYR A 104 13.15 12.79 11.65
N ALA A 105 12.71 12.90 10.40
CA ALA A 105 13.25 13.87 9.45
C ALA A 105 13.01 15.32 9.86
N VAL A 106 11.84 15.63 10.43
CA VAL A 106 11.47 16.99 10.85
C VAL A 106 12.07 17.35 12.21
N PHE A 107 12.02 16.43 13.19
CA PHE A 107 12.36 16.77 14.56
C PHE A 107 13.75 16.33 15.00
N ILE A 108 14.29 15.21 14.49
CA ILE A 108 15.56 14.68 14.99
C ILE A 108 16.73 15.13 14.12
N ARG A 109 16.55 15.17 12.80
CA ARG A 109 17.59 15.63 11.87
C ARG A 109 17.92 17.12 12.04
N ASP A 110 16.95 17.95 12.40
CA ASP A 110 17.17 19.37 12.70
C ASP A 110 17.72 19.63 14.12
N ILE A 111 17.65 18.65 15.04
CA ILE A 111 18.22 18.77 16.40
C ILE A 111 19.66 18.24 16.46
N GLY A 112 20.05 17.32 15.56
CA GLY A 112 21.41 16.77 15.48
C GLY A 112 22.31 17.43 14.43
N GLY A 113 21.90 18.58 13.89
CA GLY A 113 22.61 19.33 12.86
C GLY A 113 23.35 20.55 13.41
N ASP A 114 24.28 20.31 14.32
CA ASP A 114 25.56 21.03 14.53
C ASP A 114 26.50 20.14 15.36
#